data_AF-A0A956YBP5-F1
#
_entry.id   AF-A0A956YBP5-F1
#
_cell.length_a   1.000
_cell.length_b   1.000
_cell.length_c   1.000
_cell.angle_alpha   90.00
_cell.angle_beta   90.00
_cell.angle_gamma   90.00
#
_symmetry.space_group_name_H-M   'P 1'
#
loop_
_entity.id
_entity.type
_entity.pdbx_description
1 polymer ?
#
loop_
_entity_poly.entity_id
_entity_poly.type
_entity_poly.pdbx_seq_one_letter_code
_entity_poly.pdbx_strand_id
1 'polypeptide(L)' 'MTQPPLILASSSPRRRELLASLGIEYSIIKPEIDETQHDGEPPLAYVRRLSKEKA' A
#
# COMPACT_ATOMS: atom_id res chain seq x y z
N MET A 1 25.40 2.16 5.46
CA MET A 1 24.46 2.31 4.32
C MET A 1 23.13 2.76 4.91
N THR A 2 22.66 3.96 4.60
CA THR A 2 21.37 4.47 5.07
C THR A 2 20.25 3.82 4.25
N GLN A 3 19.27 3.22 4.92
CA GLN A 3 18.12 2.63 4.25
C GLN A 3 17.21 3.76 3.73
N PRO A 4 16.64 3.65 2.52
CA PRO A 4 15.71 4.67 2.03
C PRO A 4 14.50 4.79 2.98
N PRO A 5 13.92 5.99 3.12
CA PRO A 5 12.76 6.20 3.98
C PRO A 5 11.58 5.32 3.52
N LEU A 6 10.89 4.69 4.47
CA LEU A 6 9.72 3.87 4.17
C LEU A 6 8.53 4.78 3.80
N ILE A 7 7.78 4.40 2.78
CA ILE A 7 6.58 5.12 2.34
C ILE A 7 5.37 4.19 2.43
N LEU A 8 4.33 4.64 3.13
CA LEU A 8 3.01 4.03 3.14
C LEU A 8 2.16 4.64 2.02
N ALA A 9 2.10 3.95 0.88
CA ALA A 9 1.22 4.29 -0.24
C ALA A 9 -0.22 3.80 0.00
N SER A 10 -0.83 4.26 1.09
CA SER A 10 -2.21 3.89 1.45
C SER A 10 -2.88 5.00 2.26
N SER A 11 -4.09 5.37 1.86
CA SER A 11 -4.93 6.33 2.60
C SER A 11 -5.69 5.71 3.77
N SER A 12 -5.59 4.39 4.00
CA SER A 12 -6.29 3.70 5.10
C SER A 12 -5.74 4.10 6.48
N PRO A 13 -6.57 4.67 7.38
CA PRO A 13 -6.16 4.98 8.75
C PRO A 13 -5.68 3.74 9.52
N ARG A 14 -6.34 2.60 9.30
CA ARG A 14 -5.98 1.33 9.93
C ARG A 14 -4.56 0.86 9.57
N ARG A 15 -4.15 1.02 8.31
CA ARG A 15 -2.77 0.64 7.90
C ARG A 15 -1.72 1.54 8.52
N ARG A 16 -2.05 2.82 8.75
CA ARG A 16 -1.20 3.78 9.46
C ARG A 16 -1.02 3.35 10.92
N GLU A 17 -2.11 3.00 11.60
CA GLU A 17 -2.06 2.49 12.98
C GLU A 17 -1.22 1.22 13.10
N LEU A 18 -1.36 0.27 12.16
CA LEU A 18 -0.58 -0.96 12.13
C LEU A 18 0.91 -0.72 11.91
N LEU A 19 1.30 0.21 11.04
CA LEU A 19 2.71 0.56 10.84
C LEU A 19 3.28 1.36 12.03
N ALA A 20 2.46 2.23 12.62
CA ALA A 20 2.84 3.00 13.80
C ALA A 20 3.07 2.10 15.02
N SER A 21 2.28 1.03 15.19
CA SER A 21 2.47 0.09 16.31
C SER A 21 3.78 -0.72 16.21
N LEU A 22 4.38 -0.80 15.02
CA LEU A 22 5.69 -1.41 14.81
C LEU A 22 6.86 -0.46 15.13
N GLY A 23 6.60 0.80 15.46
CA GLY A 23 7.63 1.81 15.75
C GLY A 23 8.49 2.19 14.55
N ILE A 24 8.01 1.95 13.33
CA ILE A 24 8.72 2.25 12.08
C ILE A 24 8.41 3.70 11.69
N GLU A 25 9.44 4.47 11.34
CA GLU A 25 9.26 5.78 10.72
C GLU A 25 8.86 5.62 9.25
N TYR A 26 7.79 6.29 8.83
CA TYR A 26 7.35 6.28 7.44
C TYR A 26 6.68 7.59 7.06
N SER A 27 6.68 7.88 5.76
CA SER A 27 5.89 8.95 5.15
C SER A 27 4.65 8.37 4.48
N ILE A 28 3.61 9.19 4.23
CA ILE A 28 2.37 8.71 3.61
C ILE A 28 2.20 9.37 2.25
N ILE A 29 1.86 8.57 1.25
CA ILE A 29 1.41 9.05 -0.06
C ILE A 29 0.02 8.46 -0.31
N LYS A 30 -0.88 9.27 -0.87
CA LYS A 30 -2.16 8.79 -1.37
C LYS A 30 -1.92 8.22 -2.78
N PRO A 31 -2.08 6.90 -2.99
CA PRO A 31 -1.94 6.34 -4.32
C PRO A 31 -3.11 6.79 -5.19
N GLU A 32 -2.81 7.28 -6.39
CA GLU A 32 -3.80 7.58 -7.42
C GLU A 32 -3.79 6.45 -8.45
N ILE A 33 -4.43 5.33 -8.09
CA ILE A 33 -4.52 4.15 -8.97
C ILE A 33 -5.97 3.72 -9.19
N ASP A 34 -6.20 3.00 -10.28
CA ASP A 34 -7.49 2.39 -10.57
C ASP A 34 -7.65 1.07 -9.80
N GLU A 35 -8.56 1.09 -8.81
CA GLU A 35 -8.89 -0.09 -8.00
C GLU A 35 -10.01 -0.94 -8.63
N THR A 36 -10.41 -0.68 -9.87
CA THR A 36 -11.40 -1.50 -10.56
C THR A 36 -10.84 -2.91 -10.80
N GLN A 37 -11.58 -3.92 -10.33
CA GLN A 37 -11.24 -5.32 -10.59
C GLN A 37 -11.52 -5.63 -12.06
N HIS A 38 -10.57 -6.29 -12.74
CA HIS A 38 -10.77 -6.66 -14.14
C HIS A 38 -11.72 -7.87 -14.26
N ASP A 39 -12.37 -7.99 -15.42
CA ASP A 39 -13.25 -9.12 -15.71
C ASP A 39 -12.49 -10.46 -15.61
N GLY A 40 -13.04 -11.38 -14.81
CA GLY A 40 -12.43 -12.69 -14.55
C GLY A 40 -11.16 -12.66 -13.68
N GLU A 41 -10.76 -11.50 -13.14
CA GLU A 41 -9.58 -11.40 -12.28
C GLU A 41 -9.84 -12.10 -10.93
N PRO A 42 -9.09 -13.16 -10.56
CA PRO A 42 -9.28 -13.82 -9.28
C PRO A 42 -8.92 -12.89 -8.11
N PRO A 43 -9.55 -13.02 -6.92
CA PRO A 43 -9.31 -12.12 -5.79
C PRO A 43 -7.84 -11.99 -5.40
N LEU A 44 -7.08 -13.09 -5.45
CA LEU A 44 -5.65 -13.09 -5.13
C LEU A 44 -4.81 -12.32 -6.17
N ALA A 45 -5.19 -12.41 -7.45
CA ALA A 45 -4.52 -11.69 -8.53
C ALA A 45 -4.80 -10.19 -8.41
N TYR A 46 -6.06 -9.84 -8.17
CA TYR A 46 -6.53 -8.47 -7.95
C TYR A 46 -5.76 -7.76 -6.82
N VAL A 47 -5.74 -8.33 -5.62
CA VAL A 47 -5.05 -7.69 -4.48
C VAL A 47 -3.53 -7.60 -4.70
N ARG A 48 -2.93 -8.57 -5.39
CA ARG A 48 -1.51 -8.55 -5.73
C ARG A 48 -1.19 -7.46 -6.76
N ARG A 49 -2.03 -7.29 -7.78
CA ARG A 49 -1.89 -6.24 -8.79
C ARG A 49 -1.97 -4.87 -8.13
N LEU A 50 -3.03 -4.59 -7.37
CA LEU A 50 -3.18 -3.30 -6.68
C LEU A 50 -2.05 -3.02 -5.70
N SER A 51 -1.56 -4.04 -4.98
CA SER A 51 -0.45 -3.86 -4.06
C SER A 51 0.86 -3.51 -4.78
N LYS A 52 1.07 -4.02 -6.00
CA LYS A 52 2.21 -3.66 -6.84
C LYS A 52 2.06 -2.28 -7.47
N GLU A 53 0.87 -1.92 -7.94
CA GLU A 53 0.62 -0.60 -8.53
C GLU A 53 0.72 0.53 -7.50
N LYS A 54 0.42 0.26 -6.22
CA LYS A 54 0.58 1.23 -5.13
C LYS A 54 2.04 1.46 -4.72
N ALA A 55 2.96 0.53 -5.00
CA ALA A 55 4.33 0.51 -4.44
C ALA A 55 5.38 1.04 -5.43
#